data_AF-A0A6A5AYN7-F1
#
_entry.id   AF-A0A6A5AYN7-F1
#
_cell.length_a   1.000
_cell.length_b   1.000
_cell.length_c   1.000
_cell.angle_alpha   90.00
_cell.angle_beta   90.00
_cell.angle_gamma   90.00
#
_symmetry.space_group_name_H-M   'P 1'
#
loop_
_entity.id
_entity.type
_entity.pdbx_description
1 polymer ?
#
loop_
_entity_poly.entity_id
_entity_poly.type
_entity_poly.pdbx_seq_one_letter_code
_entity_poly.pdbx_strand_id
1 'polypeptide(L)'
;MPGFDKVPYNDIDALRAKFESDKNIAAFMVEPIQGEAGVVVPKDGYLREVAALCKKHNVLFIADEVQTGLARTGKMLCVDYDGVKPDILILGKALSGGVYPVSAVLTSDEIMLNIKPGQHGSTYGGNPLGSRVAIEALKVLKEEKLAENAFTLGAAFRAEMNRYIADTPGVCLGVRGRGLLNAVIINERPGKPDAWDLCLTLRDKGLLAKPTHGNIIRLAPPLCITKEQMDDCVSILKEGLKAIE
;
A
#
# COMPACT_ATOMS: atom_id res chain seq x y z
N MET A 1 -10.59 -8.25 19.56
CA MET A 1 -11.31 -7.01 19.91
C MET A 1 -12.79 -7.35 19.78
N PRO A 2 -13.63 -7.10 20.79
CA PRO A 2 -15.06 -7.36 20.70
C PRO A 2 -15.65 -6.71 19.44
N GLY A 3 -16.51 -7.43 18.71
CA GLY A 3 -17.13 -6.94 17.47
C GLY A 3 -16.25 -7.01 16.21
N PHE A 4 -15.05 -7.61 16.29
CA PHE A 4 -14.17 -7.80 15.13
C PHE A 4 -13.68 -9.22 15.02
N ASP A 5 -13.92 -9.81 13.85
CA ASP A 5 -13.36 -11.09 13.44
C ASP A 5 -12.24 -10.88 12.42
N LYS A 6 -11.30 -11.83 12.38
CA LYS A 6 -10.20 -11.83 11.43
C LYS A 6 -10.32 -13.04 10.51
N VAL A 7 -10.03 -12.82 9.23
CA VAL A 7 -9.81 -13.88 8.25
C VAL A 7 -8.39 -13.74 7.69
N PRO A 8 -7.76 -14.83 7.23
CA PRO A 8 -6.49 -14.74 6.50
C PRO A 8 -6.62 -13.81 5.29
N TYR A 9 -5.58 -13.02 5.04
CA TYR A 9 -5.53 -12.16 3.86
C TYR A 9 -5.35 -12.99 2.59
N ASN A 10 -5.91 -12.54 1.46
CA ASN A 10 -5.81 -13.22 0.17
C ASN A 10 -6.40 -14.65 0.18
N ASP A 11 -7.41 -14.88 1.03
CA ASP A 11 -8.12 -16.15 1.18
C ASP A 11 -9.64 -15.92 1.05
N ILE A 12 -10.14 -16.10 -0.18
CA ILE A 12 -11.55 -15.88 -0.49
C ILE A 12 -12.46 -16.95 0.12
N ASP A 13 -11.96 -18.17 0.31
CA ASP A 13 -12.73 -19.29 0.84
C ASP A 13 -12.96 -19.09 2.35
N ALA A 14 -11.94 -18.63 3.07
CA ALA A 14 -12.08 -18.24 4.47
C ALA A 14 -13.07 -17.07 4.65
N LEU A 15 -13.03 -16.06 3.77
CA LEU A 15 -14.01 -14.96 3.80
C LEU A 15 -15.44 -15.46 3.53
N ARG A 16 -15.61 -16.36 2.55
CA ARG A 16 -16.90 -16.96 2.21
C ARG A 16 -17.47 -17.75 3.39
N ALA A 17 -16.67 -18.63 3.99
CA ALA A 17 -17.07 -19.41 5.15
C ALA A 17 -17.51 -18.50 6.31
N LYS A 18 -16.81 -17.38 6.53
CA LYS A 18 -17.18 -16.40 7.56
C LYS A 18 -18.54 -15.76 7.27
N PHE A 19 -18.78 -15.27 6.05
CA PHE A 19 -20.07 -14.67 5.65
C PHE A 19 -21.24 -15.67 5.60
N GLU A 20 -20.95 -16.96 5.45
CA GLU A 20 -21.95 -18.03 5.53
C GLU A 20 -22.32 -18.31 6.99
N SER A 21 -21.34 -18.34 7.89
CA SER A 21 -21.51 -18.64 9.32
C SER A 21 -22.20 -17.55 10.13
N ASP A 22 -22.13 -16.29 9.69
CA ASP A 22 -22.59 -15.14 10.48
C ASP A 22 -23.29 -14.11 9.59
N LYS A 23 -24.56 -13.85 9.90
CA LYS A 23 -25.40 -12.88 9.18
C LYS A 23 -25.36 -11.48 9.79
N ASN A 24 -24.66 -11.28 10.91
CA ASN A 24 -24.57 -9.99 11.59
C ASN A 24 -23.36 -9.16 11.15
N ILE A 25 -22.62 -9.62 10.14
CA ILE A 25 -21.44 -8.91 9.64
C ILE A 25 -21.89 -7.64 8.91
N ALA A 26 -21.53 -6.48 9.45
CA ALA A 26 -21.88 -5.19 8.86
C ALA A 26 -20.98 -4.81 7.68
N ALA A 27 -19.69 -5.11 7.77
CA ALA A 27 -18.71 -4.71 6.77
C ALA A 27 -17.50 -5.65 6.73
N PHE A 28 -16.80 -5.67 5.60
CA PHE A 28 -15.47 -6.22 5.45
C PHE A 28 -14.50 -5.12 5.02
N MET A 29 -13.47 -4.90 5.85
CA MET A 29 -12.44 -3.89 5.64
C MET A 29 -11.13 -4.55 5.28
N VAL A 30 -10.51 -4.11 4.19
CA VAL A 30 -9.26 -4.69 3.70
C VAL A 30 -8.40 -3.65 2.97
N GLU A 31 -7.09 -3.73 3.17
CA GLU A 31 -6.11 -3.01 2.34
C GLU A 31 -5.95 -3.72 0.99
N PRO A 32 -5.99 -3.01 -0.16
CA PRO A 32 -5.72 -3.61 -1.46
C PRO A 32 -4.36 -4.32 -1.57
N ILE A 33 -3.38 -3.85 -0.80
CA ILE A 33 -2.06 -4.48 -0.57
C ILE A 33 -1.74 -4.22 0.89
N GLN A 34 -1.48 -5.26 1.70
CA GLN A 34 -1.14 -5.06 3.11
C GLN A 34 0.27 -4.46 3.21
N GLY A 35 0.32 -3.20 3.59
CA GLY A 35 1.53 -2.40 3.62
C GLY A 35 2.48 -2.78 4.75
N GLU A 36 1.96 -2.73 5.98
CA GLU A 36 2.76 -2.98 7.18
C GLU A 36 3.23 -4.44 7.27
N ALA A 37 2.45 -5.40 6.75
CA ALA A 37 2.82 -6.82 6.63
C ALA A 37 3.97 -7.09 5.63
N GLY A 38 4.59 -6.04 5.09
CA GLY A 38 5.72 -6.13 4.18
C GLY A 38 5.31 -6.16 2.72
N VAL A 39 4.32 -5.35 2.33
CA VAL A 39 3.86 -5.24 0.93
C VAL A 39 3.38 -6.59 0.40
N VAL A 40 2.36 -7.15 1.05
CA VAL A 40 1.74 -8.41 0.61
C VAL A 40 0.72 -8.10 -0.49
N VAL A 41 1.10 -8.38 -1.74
CA VAL A 41 0.23 -8.21 -2.91
C VAL A 41 -0.70 -9.42 -3.01
N PRO A 42 -2.02 -9.25 -3.09
CA PRO A 42 -2.94 -10.38 -3.23
C PRO A 42 -2.88 -10.96 -4.65
N LYS A 43 -3.54 -12.10 -4.86
CA LYS A 43 -3.73 -12.66 -6.20
C LYS A 43 -4.56 -11.68 -7.05
N ASP A 44 -4.30 -11.63 -8.34
CA ASP A 44 -5.09 -10.82 -9.27
C ASP A 44 -6.57 -11.25 -9.22
N GLY A 45 -7.49 -10.27 -9.17
CA GLY A 45 -8.92 -10.53 -9.04
C GLY A 45 -9.42 -10.76 -7.61
N TYR A 46 -8.56 -10.84 -6.60
CA TYR A 46 -8.98 -11.04 -5.21
C TYR A 46 -9.97 -9.97 -4.74
N LEU A 47 -9.73 -8.68 -5.02
CA LEU A 47 -10.63 -7.61 -4.59
C LEU A 47 -11.94 -7.62 -5.39
N ARG A 48 -11.90 -8.11 -6.64
CA ARG A 48 -13.11 -8.36 -7.43
C ARG A 48 -13.99 -9.43 -6.78
N GLU A 49 -13.40 -10.52 -6.35
CA GLU A 49 -14.12 -11.59 -5.65
C GLU A 49 -14.65 -11.13 -4.29
N VAL A 50 -13.85 -10.38 -3.52
CA VAL A 50 -14.27 -9.75 -2.27
C VAL A 50 -15.50 -8.86 -2.48
N ALA A 51 -15.45 -7.95 -3.46
CA ALA A 51 -16.56 -7.04 -3.73
C ALA A 51 -17.85 -7.78 -4.14
N ALA A 52 -17.71 -8.81 -4.99
CA ALA A 52 -18.84 -9.64 -5.40
C ALA A 52 -19.45 -10.41 -4.21
N LEU A 53 -18.60 -10.92 -3.32
CA LEU A 53 -19.02 -11.65 -2.13
C LEU A 53 -19.69 -10.73 -1.10
N CYS A 54 -19.14 -9.54 -0.86
CA CYS A 54 -19.74 -8.49 -0.03
C CYS A 54 -21.15 -8.15 -0.52
N LYS A 55 -21.29 -7.87 -1.81
CA LYS A 55 -22.59 -7.60 -2.45
C LYS A 55 -23.58 -8.75 -2.30
N LYS A 56 -23.13 -10.00 -2.52
CA LYS A 56 -23.99 -11.20 -2.40
C LYS A 56 -24.56 -11.36 -0.99
N HIS A 57 -23.78 -11.00 0.04
CA HIS A 57 -24.15 -11.19 1.44
C HIS A 57 -24.71 -9.92 2.11
N ASN A 58 -24.90 -8.83 1.35
CA ASN A 58 -25.31 -7.53 1.88
C ASN A 58 -24.37 -7.01 3.00
N VAL A 59 -23.07 -7.19 2.78
CA VAL A 59 -21.99 -6.72 3.67
C VAL A 59 -21.30 -5.54 2.98
N LEU A 60 -21.02 -4.45 3.69
CA LEU A 60 -20.32 -3.30 3.11
C LEU A 60 -18.84 -3.63 2.81
N PHE A 61 -18.38 -3.37 1.60
CA PHE A 61 -16.97 -3.45 1.24
C PHE A 61 -16.25 -2.13 1.54
N ILE A 62 -15.30 -2.16 2.47
CA ILE A 62 -14.45 -1.03 2.84
C ILE A 62 -13.04 -1.26 2.30
N ALA A 63 -12.59 -0.39 1.39
CA ALA A 63 -11.20 -0.38 0.93
C ALA A 63 -10.38 0.62 1.74
N ASP A 64 -9.41 0.12 2.51
CA ASP A 64 -8.41 0.97 3.16
C ASP A 64 -7.29 1.30 2.18
N GLU A 65 -7.38 2.48 1.58
CA GLU A 65 -6.41 2.99 0.60
C GLU A 65 -5.53 4.10 1.20
N VAL A 66 -5.43 4.18 2.54
CA VAL A 66 -4.59 5.17 3.22
C VAL A 66 -3.13 5.05 2.77
N GLN A 67 -2.63 3.83 2.51
CA GLN A 67 -1.28 3.61 1.97
C GLN A 67 -1.23 3.38 0.46
N THR A 68 -2.19 2.64 -0.10
CA THR A 68 -2.12 2.14 -1.49
C THR A 68 -2.69 3.11 -2.53
N GLY A 69 -3.53 4.03 -2.09
CA GLY A 69 -4.18 5.00 -2.96
C GLY A 69 -3.26 6.14 -3.37
N LEU A 70 -3.83 7.11 -4.06
CA LEU A 70 -3.20 8.36 -4.43
C LEU A 70 -1.90 8.14 -5.23
N ALA A 71 -2.02 7.42 -6.35
CA ALA A 71 -0.96 7.13 -7.31
C ALA A 71 0.15 6.18 -6.84
N ARG A 72 0.23 5.83 -5.55
CA ARG A 72 1.31 5.00 -4.96
C ARG A 72 1.55 3.69 -5.72
N THR A 73 0.48 3.00 -6.07
CA THR A 73 0.52 1.69 -6.75
C THR A 73 0.53 1.79 -8.28
N GLY A 74 0.63 2.99 -8.85
CA GLY A 74 0.59 3.21 -10.31
C GLY A 74 -0.82 3.39 -10.90
N LYS A 75 -1.82 3.51 -10.03
CA LYS A 75 -3.20 3.94 -10.35
C LYS A 75 -3.65 4.96 -9.31
N MET A 76 -4.67 5.74 -9.61
CA MET A 76 -5.20 6.71 -8.63
C MET A 76 -5.68 5.99 -7.36
N LEU A 77 -6.40 4.88 -7.51
CA LEU A 77 -6.73 3.96 -6.43
C LEU A 77 -6.22 2.56 -6.79
N CYS A 78 -5.75 1.79 -5.81
CA CYS A 78 -5.27 0.42 -6.07
C CYS A 78 -6.42 -0.53 -6.43
N VAL A 79 -7.64 -0.28 -5.96
CA VAL A 79 -8.85 -1.03 -6.36
C VAL A 79 -9.14 -0.94 -7.86
N ASP A 80 -8.65 0.10 -8.55
CA ASP A 80 -8.85 0.30 -9.99
C ASP A 80 -8.21 -0.83 -10.83
N TYR A 81 -7.20 -1.53 -10.30
CA TYR A 81 -6.61 -2.69 -10.97
C TYR A 81 -7.61 -3.84 -11.14
N ASP A 82 -8.52 -4.01 -10.18
CA ASP A 82 -9.53 -5.06 -10.22
C ASP A 82 -10.87 -4.57 -10.80
N GLY A 83 -10.96 -3.27 -11.11
CA GLY A 83 -12.15 -2.62 -11.67
C GLY A 83 -13.30 -2.53 -10.65
N VAL A 84 -12.99 -2.42 -9.36
CA VAL A 84 -14.00 -2.42 -8.29
C VAL A 84 -14.17 -1.07 -7.63
N LYS A 85 -15.42 -0.74 -7.31
CA LYS A 85 -15.79 0.42 -6.51
C LYS A 85 -16.19 -0.06 -5.11
N PRO A 86 -15.46 0.31 -4.04
CA PRO A 86 -15.86 -0.02 -2.68
C PRO A 86 -17.09 0.77 -2.24
N ASP A 87 -17.84 0.25 -1.28
CA ASP A 87 -18.95 0.96 -0.64
C ASP A 87 -18.43 2.10 0.22
N ILE A 88 -17.30 1.89 0.89
CA ILE A 88 -16.58 2.91 1.66
C ILE A 88 -15.10 2.91 1.25
N LEU A 89 -14.58 4.08 0.90
CA LEU A 89 -13.17 4.31 0.58
C LEU A 89 -12.52 5.14 1.69
N ILE A 90 -11.38 4.67 2.21
CA ILE A 90 -10.60 5.39 3.21
C ILE A 90 -9.33 5.94 2.55
N LEU A 91 -9.09 7.25 2.70
CA LEU A 91 -7.91 7.94 2.20
C LEU A 91 -7.20 8.70 3.33
N GLY A 92 -5.90 8.93 3.17
CA GLY A 92 -5.08 9.70 4.10
C GLY A 92 -3.66 9.89 3.56
N LYS A 93 -2.67 10.02 4.44
CA LYS A 93 -1.24 10.12 4.11
C LYS A 93 -0.95 11.10 2.97
N ALA A 94 -0.80 10.60 1.73
CA ALA A 94 -0.52 11.40 0.55
C ALA A 94 -1.64 12.38 0.18
N LEU A 95 -2.82 12.29 0.82
CA LEU A 95 -3.94 13.20 0.59
C LEU A 95 -3.57 14.67 0.82
N SER A 96 -2.54 14.94 1.62
CA SER A 96 -2.03 16.27 1.90
C SER A 96 -0.61 16.52 1.37
N GLY A 97 -0.05 15.59 0.61
CA GLY A 97 1.37 15.62 0.23
C GLY A 97 2.33 15.55 1.43
N GLY A 98 1.87 15.15 2.61
CA GLY A 98 2.68 15.11 3.85
C GLY A 98 2.82 16.45 4.56
N VAL A 99 2.14 17.52 4.10
CA VAL A 99 2.26 18.87 4.65
C VAL A 99 1.31 19.11 5.83
N TYR A 100 0.17 18.41 5.86
CA TYR A 100 -0.87 18.59 6.88
C TYR A 100 -1.58 17.26 7.20
N PRO A 101 -2.04 16.98 8.43
CA PRO A 101 -2.80 15.76 8.70
C PRO A 101 -4.19 15.86 8.05
N VAL A 102 -4.42 15.10 6.98
CA VAL A 102 -5.72 15.01 6.30
C VAL A 102 -6.04 13.54 5.99
N SER A 103 -7.24 13.12 6.36
CA SER A 103 -7.85 11.86 5.94
C SER A 103 -9.27 12.12 5.44
N ALA A 104 -9.81 11.17 4.69
CA ALA A 104 -11.17 11.22 4.16
C ALA A 104 -11.81 9.84 4.19
N VAL A 105 -13.11 9.82 4.45
CA VAL A 105 -13.98 8.65 4.29
C VAL A 105 -15.01 9.03 3.24
N LEU A 106 -15.00 8.32 2.10
CA LEU A 106 -15.91 8.55 0.99
C LEU A 106 -16.88 7.38 0.88
N THR A 107 -18.17 7.67 0.75
CA THR A 107 -19.22 6.66 0.58
C THR A 107 -20.46 7.28 -0.08
N SER A 108 -21.44 6.46 -0.45
CA SER A 108 -22.70 6.91 -1.04
C SER A 108 -23.62 7.57 0.00
N ASP A 109 -24.62 8.32 -0.47
CA ASP A 109 -25.63 8.94 0.41
C ASP A 109 -26.39 7.92 1.25
N GLU A 110 -26.69 6.75 0.67
CA GLU A 110 -27.38 5.64 1.35
C GLU A 110 -26.65 5.22 2.64
N ILE A 111 -25.32 5.31 2.66
CA ILE A 111 -24.48 4.98 3.81
C ILE A 111 -24.21 6.24 4.64
N MET A 112 -23.71 7.31 4.02
CA MET A 112 -23.23 8.52 4.70
C MET A 112 -24.34 9.22 5.49
N LEU A 113 -25.56 9.28 4.94
CA LEU A 113 -26.67 10.03 5.55
C LEU A 113 -27.24 9.34 6.80
N ASN A 114 -26.76 8.15 7.17
CA ASN A 114 -27.09 7.54 8.47
C ASN A 114 -26.41 8.25 9.65
N ILE A 115 -25.30 8.98 9.41
CA ILE A 115 -24.65 9.81 10.42
C ILE A 115 -25.43 11.13 10.54
N LYS A 116 -25.97 11.40 11.73
CA LYS A 116 -26.78 12.59 12.04
C LYS A 116 -25.98 13.64 12.82
N PRO A 117 -26.40 14.92 12.77
CA PRO A 117 -25.80 15.96 13.61
C PRO A 117 -25.71 15.54 15.09
N GLY A 118 -24.54 15.72 15.69
CA GLY A 118 -24.27 15.34 17.09
C GLY A 118 -23.74 13.92 17.30
N GLN A 119 -23.66 13.07 16.27
CA GLN A 119 -23.19 11.67 16.41
C GLN A 119 -21.70 11.46 16.12
N HIS A 120 -21.11 12.28 15.24
CA HIS A 120 -19.70 12.22 14.85
C HIS A 120 -19.14 13.63 14.73
N GLY A 121 -17.89 13.85 15.17
CA GLY A 121 -17.28 15.18 15.13
C GLY A 121 -15.77 15.15 15.34
N SER A 122 -15.11 16.18 14.84
CA SER A 122 -13.68 16.43 15.03
C SER A 122 -13.42 17.93 14.90
N THR A 123 -12.79 18.54 15.90
CA THR A 123 -12.53 20.00 15.93
C THR A 123 -11.73 20.49 14.72
N TYR A 124 -10.75 19.68 14.27
CA TYR A 124 -9.90 20.01 13.12
C TYR A 124 -10.34 19.32 11.82
N GLY A 125 -11.31 18.42 11.89
CA GLY A 125 -11.82 17.72 10.72
C GLY A 125 -12.48 18.69 9.73
N GLY A 126 -12.03 18.68 8.48
CA GLY A 126 -12.60 19.54 7.44
C GLY A 126 -12.25 21.03 7.57
N ASN A 127 -11.21 21.38 8.34
CA ASN A 127 -10.79 22.78 8.44
C ASN A 127 -10.30 23.33 7.07
N PRO A 128 -10.45 24.64 6.80
CA PRO A 128 -10.14 25.22 5.49
C PRO A 128 -8.70 25.04 5.02
N LEU A 129 -7.73 25.04 5.94
CA LEU A 129 -6.31 24.85 5.60
C LEU A 129 -6.06 23.43 5.11
N GLY A 130 -6.53 22.43 5.85
CA GLY A 130 -6.47 21.01 5.45
C GLY A 130 -7.14 20.76 4.10
N SER A 131 -8.33 21.35 3.89
CA SER A 131 -9.04 21.25 2.60
C SER A 131 -8.24 21.85 1.44
N ARG A 132 -7.65 23.04 1.61
CA ARG A 132 -6.85 23.67 0.54
C ARG A 132 -5.59 22.87 0.21
N VAL A 133 -4.89 22.39 1.23
CA VAL A 133 -3.70 21.55 1.07
C VAL A 133 -4.06 20.27 0.32
N ALA A 134 -5.18 19.62 0.68
CA ALA A 134 -5.59 18.39 0.01
C ALA A 134 -5.96 18.58 -1.45
N ILE A 135 -6.66 19.67 -1.78
CA ILE A 135 -6.98 20.02 -3.18
C ILE A 135 -5.69 20.17 -3.99
N GLU A 136 -4.69 20.88 -3.46
CA GLU A 136 -3.44 21.11 -4.17
C GLU A 136 -2.63 19.82 -4.35
N ALA A 137 -2.52 18.98 -3.30
CA ALA A 137 -1.87 17.69 -3.39
C ALA A 137 -2.50 16.79 -4.47
N LEU A 138 -3.84 16.74 -4.53
CA LEU A 138 -4.56 15.97 -5.56
C LEU A 138 -4.35 16.52 -6.98
N LYS A 139 -4.17 17.83 -7.15
CA LYS A 139 -3.83 18.42 -8.45
C LYS A 139 -2.45 17.98 -8.91
N VAL A 140 -1.44 18.08 -8.04
CA VAL A 140 -0.07 17.64 -8.34
C VAL A 140 -0.05 16.19 -8.82
N LEU A 141 -0.76 15.28 -8.14
CA LEU A 141 -0.86 13.88 -8.57
C LEU A 141 -1.35 13.72 -10.02
N LYS A 142 -2.30 14.56 -10.45
CA LYS A 142 -2.91 14.52 -11.79
C LYS A 142 -2.07 15.26 -12.84
N GLU A 143 -1.66 16.48 -12.55
CA GLU A 143 -0.96 17.37 -13.48
C GLU A 143 0.44 16.83 -13.81
N GLU A 144 1.14 16.27 -12.83
CA GLU A 144 2.46 15.67 -13.01
C GLU A 144 2.41 14.18 -13.42
N LYS A 145 1.21 13.61 -13.61
CA LYS A 145 1.03 12.21 -14.04
C LYS A 145 1.79 11.20 -13.15
N LEU A 146 1.65 11.38 -11.84
CA LEU A 146 2.42 10.61 -10.86
C LEU A 146 2.00 9.14 -10.79
N ALA A 147 0.77 8.80 -11.19
CA ALA A 147 0.34 7.41 -11.31
C ALA A 147 1.09 6.70 -12.45
N GLU A 148 1.22 7.36 -13.60
CA GLU A 148 1.95 6.86 -14.76
C GLU A 148 3.44 6.69 -14.45
N ASN A 149 4.05 7.67 -13.78
CA ASN A 149 5.45 7.55 -13.36
C ASN A 149 5.65 6.38 -12.39
N ALA A 150 4.78 6.27 -11.38
CA ALA A 150 4.86 5.18 -10.40
C ALA A 150 4.65 3.80 -11.03
N PHE A 151 3.76 3.68 -12.01
CA PHE A 151 3.54 2.46 -12.78
C PHE A 151 4.82 2.06 -13.53
N THR A 152 5.37 2.97 -14.33
CA THR A 152 6.53 2.72 -15.20
C THR A 152 7.79 2.43 -14.39
N LEU A 153 8.17 3.30 -13.47
CA LEU A 153 9.39 3.13 -12.68
C LEU A 153 9.30 1.97 -11.70
N GLY A 154 8.11 1.72 -11.14
CA GLY A 154 7.85 0.57 -10.29
C GLY A 154 8.04 -0.76 -11.03
N ALA A 155 7.53 -0.87 -12.26
CA ALA A 155 7.73 -2.05 -13.09
C ALA A 155 9.21 -2.24 -13.46
N ALA A 156 9.90 -1.18 -13.87
CA ALA A 156 11.32 -1.21 -14.19
C ALA A 156 12.18 -1.63 -13.00
N PHE A 157 11.93 -1.06 -11.81
CA PHE A 157 12.60 -1.41 -10.56
C PHE A 157 12.48 -2.91 -10.26
N ARG A 158 11.25 -3.46 -10.27
CA ARG A 158 11.03 -4.88 -9.98
C ARG A 158 11.67 -5.79 -11.04
N ALA A 159 11.64 -5.42 -12.31
CA ALA A 159 12.29 -6.17 -13.38
C ALA A 159 13.82 -6.23 -13.20
N GLU A 160 14.44 -5.11 -12.81
CA GLU A 160 15.87 -5.01 -12.56
C GLU A 160 16.30 -5.83 -11.33
N MET A 161 15.54 -5.73 -10.25
CA MET A 161 15.80 -6.51 -9.04
C MET A 161 15.63 -8.01 -9.27
N ASN A 162 14.59 -8.44 -9.99
CA ASN A 162 14.41 -9.85 -10.34
C ASN A 162 15.57 -10.38 -11.21
N ARG A 163 16.07 -9.59 -12.16
CA ARG A 163 17.24 -9.97 -12.96
C ARG A 163 18.48 -10.14 -12.07
N TYR A 164 18.75 -9.16 -11.21
CA TYR A 164 19.86 -9.23 -10.26
C TYR A 164 19.79 -10.47 -9.35
N ILE A 165 18.61 -10.78 -8.81
CA ILE A 165 18.41 -11.95 -7.93
C ILE A 165 18.63 -13.26 -8.70
N ALA A 166 18.22 -13.33 -9.97
CA ALA A 166 18.46 -14.49 -10.82
C ALA A 166 19.95 -14.68 -11.16
N ASP A 167 20.65 -13.59 -11.46
CA ASP A 167 22.08 -13.61 -11.83
C ASP A 167 22.99 -13.77 -10.60
N THR A 168 22.52 -13.40 -9.42
CA THR A 168 23.28 -13.44 -8.15
C THR A 168 22.41 -14.00 -7.03
N PRO A 169 22.10 -15.31 -7.04
CA PRO A 169 21.38 -15.95 -5.94
C PRO A 169 22.15 -15.76 -4.63
N GLY A 170 21.47 -15.28 -3.60
CA GLY A 170 22.14 -14.90 -2.36
C GLY A 170 21.16 -14.46 -1.28
N VAL A 171 21.53 -13.42 -0.53
CA VAL A 171 20.81 -12.93 0.64
C VAL A 171 19.46 -12.28 0.32
N CYS A 172 19.19 -11.88 -0.93
CA CYS A 172 17.88 -11.38 -1.35
C CYS A 172 17.02 -12.52 -1.94
N LEU A 173 15.93 -12.87 -1.24
CA LEU A 173 15.03 -13.96 -1.63
C LEU A 173 14.01 -13.56 -2.71
N GLY A 174 13.79 -12.26 -2.91
CA GLY A 174 12.78 -11.79 -3.85
C GLY A 174 12.46 -10.32 -3.70
N VAL A 175 11.73 -9.81 -4.69
CA VAL A 175 11.11 -8.48 -4.69
C VAL A 175 9.62 -8.63 -4.99
N ARG A 176 8.78 -7.85 -4.29
CA ARG A 176 7.33 -7.80 -4.53
C ARG A 176 6.81 -6.39 -4.40
N GLY A 177 5.68 -6.10 -5.04
CA GLY A 177 5.05 -4.80 -4.97
C GLY A 177 4.23 -4.44 -6.19
N ARG A 178 3.67 -3.24 -6.16
CA ARG A 178 2.90 -2.64 -7.26
C ARG A 178 3.18 -1.13 -7.29
N GLY A 179 3.36 -0.58 -8.48
CA GLY A 179 3.86 0.80 -8.63
C GLY A 179 5.14 1.03 -7.83
N LEU A 180 5.20 2.14 -7.10
CA LEU A 180 6.30 2.50 -6.18
C LEU A 180 6.01 2.12 -4.73
N LEU A 181 5.19 1.10 -4.49
CA LEU A 181 5.10 0.40 -3.21
C LEU A 181 5.74 -0.97 -3.38
N ASN A 182 7.02 -1.09 -3.00
CA ASN A 182 7.79 -2.32 -3.17
C ASN A 182 8.45 -2.74 -1.87
N ALA A 183 8.83 -4.02 -1.80
CA ALA A 183 9.67 -4.55 -0.76
C ALA A 183 10.61 -5.62 -1.30
N VAL A 184 11.79 -5.72 -0.68
CA VAL A 184 12.70 -6.85 -0.85
C VAL A 184 12.66 -7.74 0.39
N ILE A 185 12.81 -9.04 0.19
CA ILE A 185 12.86 -10.04 1.26
C ILE A 185 14.31 -10.47 1.45
N ILE A 186 14.79 -10.38 2.68
CA ILE A 186 16.15 -10.75 3.07
C ILE A 186 16.11 -12.13 3.72
N ASN A 187 17.11 -12.95 3.38
CA ASN A 187 17.32 -14.25 3.98
C ASN A 187 18.05 -14.06 5.32
N GLU A 188 17.35 -14.25 6.43
CA GLU A 188 17.98 -14.20 7.76
C GLU A 188 18.83 -15.45 7.99
N ARG A 189 20.14 -15.23 8.15
CA ARG A 189 21.14 -16.29 8.35
C ARG A 189 21.77 -16.09 9.73
N PRO A 190 21.81 -17.10 10.61
CA PRO A 190 22.35 -16.95 11.96
C PRO A 190 23.80 -16.43 11.96
N GLY A 191 24.06 -15.36 12.72
CA GLY A 191 25.39 -14.76 12.86
C GLY A 191 25.92 -14.03 11.62
N LYS A 192 25.05 -13.75 10.64
CA LYS A 192 25.36 -12.97 9.43
C LYS A 192 24.59 -11.66 9.44
N PRO A 193 25.02 -10.67 8.63
CA PRO A 193 24.29 -9.41 8.51
C PRO A 193 22.84 -9.61 8.06
N ASP A 194 21.92 -8.84 8.63
CA ASP A 194 20.48 -8.96 8.41
C ASP A 194 19.88 -7.76 7.64
N ALA A 195 18.54 -7.67 7.61
CA ALA A 195 17.83 -6.57 6.95
C ALA A 195 18.09 -5.19 7.61
N TRP A 196 18.38 -5.16 8.92
CA TRP A 196 18.76 -3.94 9.62
C TRP A 196 20.16 -3.50 9.21
N ASP A 197 21.13 -4.41 9.15
CA ASP A 197 22.49 -4.13 8.69
C ASP A 197 22.50 -3.64 7.23
N LEU A 198 21.64 -4.19 6.38
CA LEU A 198 21.42 -3.65 5.04
C LEU A 198 20.91 -2.20 5.10
N CYS A 199 19.91 -1.88 5.92
CA CYS A 199 19.42 -0.51 6.03
C CYS A 199 20.49 0.47 6.54
N LEU A 200 21.38 0.04 7.44
CA LEU A 200 22.52 0.85 7.87
C LEU A 200 23.52 1.08 6.72
N THR A 201 23.80 0.03 5.93
CA THR A 201 24.65 0.12 4.75
C THR A 201 24.05 1.06 3.68
N LEU A 202 22.74 0.97 3.46
CA LEU A 202 22.02 1.85 2.52
C LEU A 202 22.07 3.31 3.01
N ARG A 203 21.85 3.56 4.31
CA ARG A 203 21.95 4.90 4.92
C ARG A 203 23.31 5.52 4.63
N ASP A 204 24.38 4.77 4.85
CA ASP A 204 25.76 5.25 4.65
C ASP A 204 26.09 5.51 3.17
N LYS A 205 25.33 4.89 2.26
CA LYS A 205 25.38 5.13 0.81
C LYS A 205 24.36 6.18 0.32
N GLY A 206 23.58 6.79 1.21
CA GLY A 206 22.64 7.85 0.86
C GLY A 206 21.20 7.40 0.54
N LEU A 207 20.85 6.14 0.78
CA LEU A 207 19.49 5.61 0.59
C LEU A 207 18.86 5.23 1.94
N LEU A 208 17.76 5.88 2.31
CA LEU A 208 17.06 5.61 3.56
C LEU A 208 15.92 4.60 3.36
N ALA A 209 15.97 3.52 4.13
CA ALA A 209 14.91 2.53 4.22
C ALA A 209 14.79 2.02 5.67
N LYS A 210 13.71 1.28 5.95
CA LYS A 210 13.51 0.66 7.26
C LYS A 210 12.92 -0.75 7.09
N PRO A 211 13.37 -1.74 7.88
CA PRO A 211 12.74 -3.04 7.89
C PRO A 211 11.34 -3.02 8.53
N THR A 212 10.52 -3.97 8.11
CA THR A 212 9.27 -4.38 8.73
C THR A 212 9.30 -5.89 8.92
N HIS A 213 8.70 -6.39 10.00
CA HIS A 213 8.62 -7.83 10.29
C HIS A 213 9.98 -8.56 10.27
N GLY A 214 11.06 -7.88 10.71
CA GLY A 214 12.42 -8.43 10.71
C GLY A 214 13.06 -8.34 9.33
N ASN A 215 12.72 -9.26 8.44
CA ASN A 215 13.49 -9.54 7.24
C ASN A 215 13.00 -8.86 5.95
N ILE A 216 12.01 -7.97 6.01
CA ILE A 216 11.44 -7.32 4.83
C ILE A 216 11.78 -5.83 4.84
N ILE A 217 12.35 -5.31 3.76
CA ILE A 217 12.67 -3.88 3.65
C ILE A 217 11.72 -3.23 2.66
N ARG A 218 10.99 -2.20 3.12
CA ARG A 218 10.11 -1.40 2.26
C ARG A 218 10.91 -0.37 1.48
N LEU A 219 10.62 -0.30 0.18
CA LEU A 219 11.21 0.62 -0.78
C LEU A 219 10.07 1.39 -1.46
N ALA A 220 9.79 2.59 -0.93
CA ALA A 220 8.65 3.41 -1.33
C ALA A 220 9.05 4.88 -1.51
N PRO A 221 9.82 5.23 -2.57
CA PRO A 221 10.29 6.59 -2.80
C PRO A 221 9.12 7.55 -3.12
N PRO A 222 9.31 8.88 -3.04
CA PRO A 222 8.37 9.85 -3.60
C PRO A 222 8.06 9.56 -5.08
N LEU A 223 6.83 9.86 -5.51
CA LEU A 223 6.36 9.49 -6.85
C LEU A 223 6.95 10.37 -7.97
N CYS A 224 7.54 11.50 -7.61
CA CYS A 224 8.27 12.39 -8.51
C CYS A 224 9.73 11.96 -8.74
N ILE A 225 10.15 10.80 -8.21
CA ILE A 225 11.49 10.25 -8.49
C ILE A 225 11.69 10.09 -10.01
N THR A 226 12.85 10.50 -10.50
CA THR A 226 13.24 10.37 -11.90
C THR A 226 13.80 8.97 -12.21
N LYS A 227 13.93 8.64 -13.49
CA LYS A 227 14.54 7.37 -13.91
C LYS A 227 16.00 7.28 -13.47
N GLU A 228 16.73 8.37 -13.59
CA GLU A 228 18.15 8.47 -13.21
C GLU A 228 18.33 8.26 -11.70
N GLN A 229 17.49 8.90 -10.88
CA GLN A 229 17.49 8.69 -9.43
C GLN A 229 17.09 7.26 -9.04
N MET A 230 16.12 6.67 -9.77
CA MET A 230 15.74 5.27 -9.56
C MET A 230 16.91 4.33 -9.87
N ASP A 231 17.64 4.57 -10.96
CA ASP A 231 18.80 3.76 -11.35
C ASP A 231 19.92 3.86 -10.31
N ASP A 232 20.19 5.06 -9.80
CA ASP A 232 21.15 5.28 -8.72
C ASP A 232 20.73 4.54 -7.44
N CYS A 233 19.46 4.63 -7.05
CA CYS A 233 18.90 3.89 -5.92
C CYS A 233 19.06 2.37 -6.09
N VAL A 234 18.83 1.85 -7.29
CA VAL A 234 19.04 0.43 -7.60
C VAL A 234 20.51 0.05 -7.51
N SER A 235 21.43 0.90 -7.97
CA SER A 235 22.87 0.68 -7.82
C SER A 235 23.27 0.58 -6.35
N ILE A 236 22.85 1.56 -5.53
CA ILE A 236 23.08 1.58 -4.08
C ILE A 236 22.52 0.31 -3.43
N LEU A 237 21.30 -0.10 -3.81
CA LEU A 237 20.68 -1.30 -3.26
C LEU A 237 21.46 -2.57 -3.59
N LYS A 238 21.92 -2.73 -4.84
CA LYS A 238 22.74 -3.87 -5.25
C LYS A 238 24.07 -3.91 -4.52
N GLU A 239 24.74 -2.78 -4.35
CA GLU A 239 25.97 -2.70 -3.57
C GLU A 239 25.74 -3.05 -2.09
N GLY A 240 24.65 -2.56 -1.50
CA GLY A 240 24.27 -2.91 -0.14
C GLY A 240 24.02 -4.41 0.01
N LEU A 241 23.29 -5.02 -0.93
CA LEU A 241 23.04 -6.47 -0.96
C LEU A 241 24.33 -7.28 -1.07
N LYS A 242 25.30 -6.85 -1.90
CA LYS A 242 26.61 -7.51 -1.99
C LYS A 242 27.42 -7.40 -0.70
N ALA A 243 27.29 -6.29 0.02
CA ALA A 243 28.03 -6.05 1.26
C ALA A 243 27.54 -6.92 2.43
N ILE A 244 26.29 -7.40 2.37
CA ILE A 244 25.67 -8.24 3.40
C ILE A 244 25.56 -9.72 3.01
N GLU A 245 26.14 -10.12 1.87
CA GLU A 245 26.28 -11.52 1.48
C GLU A 245 27.24 -12.29 2.40
#